data_AF-A0A397CJC6-F1
#
_entry.id   AF-A0A397CJC6-F1
#
_cell.length_a   1.000
_cell.length_b   1.000
_cell.length_c   1.000
_cell.angle_alpha   90.00
_cell.angle_beta   90.00
_cell.angle_gamma   90.00
#
_symmetry.space_group_name_H-M   'P 1'
#
loop_
_entity.id
_entity.type
_entity.pdbx_description
1 polymer ?
#
loop_
_entity_poly.entity_id
_entity_poly.type
_entity_poly.pdbx_seq_one_letter_code
_entity_poly.pdbx_strand_id
1 'polypeptide(L)'
;MQGGQDLLLRYTDDFLFLTTNKAHAETFQAIMHRGSKRYGCRVNPRKTQTNLLVRHQLLRWCGLVIDPTTLAVYSNYAKYTALPRSLKNTLYLDTSRPVSAWFFKRLLALVQFRCHHIFFSPKFPVACQVSTPYQSHPT
;
A
#
# COMPACT_ATOMS: atom_id res chain seq x y z
N MET A 1 -10.00 8.55 26.11
CA MET A 1 -9.93 7.20 25.51
C MET A 1 -8.47 6.91 25.19
N GLN A 2 -7.78 6.09 25.98
CA GLN A 2 -6.41 5.66 25.66
C GLN A 2 -6.49 4.70 24.47
N GLY A 3 -6.22 5.22 23.26
CA GLY A 3 -6.04 4.39 22.08
C GLY A 3 -4.79 3.53 22.25
N GLY A 4 -4.88 2.25 21.89
CA GLY A 4 -3.73 1.35 21.93
C GLY A 4 -2.56 1.94 21.15
N GLN A 5 -1.35 1.86 21.72
CA GLN A 5 -0.13 2.41 21.13
C GLN A 5 0.34 1.64 19.89
N ASP A 6 -0.21 0.45 19.66
CA ASP A 6 0.20 -0.51 18.66
C ASP A 6 -1.00 -1.01 17.83
N LEU A 7 -0.79 -1.15 16.52
CA LEU A 7 -1.74 -1.73 15.57
C LEU A 7 -1.01 -2.74 14.68
N LEU A 8 -1.48 -3.98 14.65
CA LEU A 8 -1.00 -5.03 13.76
C LEU A 8 -2.09 -5.41 12.76
N LEU A 9 -1.78 -5.28 11.47
CA LEU A 9 -2.63 -5.70 10.36
C LEU A 9 -1.97 -6.86 9.62
N ARG A 10 -2.77 -7.83 9.19
CA ARG A 10 -2.33 -8.96 8.38
C ARG A 10 -3.29 -9.18 7.22
N TYR A 11 -2.74 -9.34 6.02
CA TYR A 11 -3.48 -9.81 4.85
C TYR A 11 -2.68 -10.91 4.18
N THR A 12 -3.24 -12.13 4.18
CA THR A 12 -2.56 -13.37 3.77
C THR A 12 -1.19 -13.55 4.46
N ASP A 13 -0.12 -13.20 3.76
CA ASP A 13 1.29 -13.35 4.15
C ASP A 13 1.96 -12.00 4.47
N ASP A 14 1.30 -10.88 4.16
CA ASP A 14 1.83 -9.53 4.38
C ASP A 14 1.36 -8.98 5.73
N PHE A 15 2.33 -8.52 6.53
CA PHE A 15 2.10 -7.90 7.83
C PHE A 15 2.45 -6.41 7.78
N LEU A 16 1.65 -5.59 8.47
CA LEU A 16 1.92 -4.18 8.71
C LEU A 16 1.77 -3.90 10.20
N PHE A 17 2.84 -3.43 10.83
CA PHE A 17 2.85 -3.05 12.24
C PHE A 17 3.06 -1.55 12.35
N LEU A 18 2.15 -0.85 13.02
CA LEU A 18 2.19 0.58 13.27
C LEU A 18 2.22 0.80 14.77
N THR A 19 3.18 1.58 15.24
CA THR A 19 3.35 1.88 16.67
C THR A 19 3.97 3.26 16.86
N THR A 20 3.63 3.92 17.97
CA THR A 20 4.33 5.13 18.43
C THR A 20 5.57 4.80 19.27
N ASN A 21 5.76 3.54 19.67
CA ASN A 21 6.90 3.07 20.47
C ASN A 21 7.95 2.42 19.57
N LYS A 22 9.11 3.07 19.45
CA LYS A 22 10.25 2.58 18.65
C LYS A 22 10.73 1.19 19.07
N ALA A 23 10.77 0.90 20.38
CA ALA A 23 11.23 -0.39 20.88
C ALA A 23 10.30 -1.54 20.46
N HIS A 24 9.00 -1.28 20.37
CA HIS A 24 8.03 -2.27 19.87
C HIS A 24 8.24 -2.55 18.38
N ALA A 25 8.49 -1.51 17.58
CA ALA A 25 8.79 -1.67 16.15
C ALA A 25 10.07 -2.47 15.91
N GLU A 26 11.15 -2.18 16.65
CA GLU A 26 12.42 -2.93 16.57
C GLU A 26 12.23 -4.39 16.99
N THR A 27 11.50 -4.62 18.09
CA THR A 27 11.17 -5.96 18.57
C THR A 27 10.37 -6.75 17.54
N PHE A 28 9.33 -6.12 16.96
CA PHE A 28 8.52 -6.74 15.92
C PHE A 28 9.36 -7.12 14.70
N GLN A 29 10.21 -6.21 14.21
CA GLN A 29 11.10 -6.49 13.08
C GLN A 29 12.04 -7.67 13.38
N ALA A 30 12.64 -7.71 14.57
CA ALA A 30 13.52 -8.79 14.99
C ALA A 30 12.80 -10.14 15.05
N ILE A 31 11.58 -10.18 15.60
CA ILE A 31 10.74 -11.38 15.64
C ILE A 31 10.43 -11.88 14.23
N MET A 32 10.02 -10.97 13.34
CA MET A 32 9.66 -11.30 11.95
C MET A 32 10.86 -11.83 11.15
N HIS A 33 12.04 -11.24 11.33
CA HIS A 33 13.28 -11.68 10.66
C HIS A 33 13.83 -12.98 11.22
N ARG A 34 13.68 -13.22 12.52
CA ARG A 34 14.00 -14.52 13.14
C ARG A 34 13.15 -15.64 12.54
N GLY A 35 11.88 -15.35 12.24
CA GLY A 35 10.91 -16.32 11.74
C GLY A 35 10.52 -17.38 12.78
N SER A 36 9.71 -18.34 12.38
CA SER A 36 9.28 -19.44 13.24
C SER A 36 9.72 -20.79 12.67
N LYS A 37 10.68 -21.43 13.34
CA LYS A 37 11.12 -22.80 12.99
C LYS A 37 9.98 -23.80 13.11
N ARG A 38 9.11 -23.66 14.12
CA ARG A 38 7.99 -24.56 14.39
C ARG A 38 7.00 -24.65 13.23
N TYR A 39 6.78 -23.53 12.53
CA TYR A 39 5.82 -23.44 11.42
C TYR A 39 6.49 -23.38 10.05
N GLY A 40 7.83 -23.44 9.98
CA GLY A 40 8.58 -23.29 8.74
C GLY A 40 8.46 -21.91 8.09
N CYS A 41 7.89 -20.92 8.78
CA CYS A 41 7.63 -19.60 8.22
C CYS A 41 8.83 -18.66 8.37
N ARG A 42 9.22 -17.98 7.29
CA ARG A 42 10.27 -16.96 7.29
C ARG A 42 9.82 -15.78 6.43
N VAL A 43 10.07 -14.56 6.93
CA VAL A 43 9.88 -13.34 6.15
C VAL A 43 11.09 -13.13 5.25
N ASN A 44 10.87 -12.59 4.05
CA ASN A 44 11.96 -12.17 3.18
C ASN A 44 12.51 -10.80 3.66
N PRO A 45 13.74 -10.72 4.20
CA PRO A 45 14.26 -9.46 4.74
C PRO A 45 14.39 -8.38 3.66
N ARG A 46 14.63 -8.78 2.39
CA ARG A 46 14.74 -7.84 1.26
C ARG A 46 13.41 -7.15 0.91
N LYS A 47 12.28 -7.75 1.28
CA LYS A 47 10.95 -7.17 1.08
C LYS A 47 10.46 -6.37 2.29
N THR A 48 11.19 -6.41 3.41
CA THR A 48 10.81 -5.65 4.61
C THR A 48 10.96 -4.17 4.35
N GLN A 49 9.92 -3.40 4.67
CA GLN A 49 9.94 -1.95 4.64
C GLN A 49 9.75 -1.43 6.05
N THR A 50 10.55 -0.44 6.44
CA THR A 50 10.48 0.20 7.76
C THR A 50 10.93 1.65 7.65
N ASN A 51 10.39 2.51 8.50
CA ASN A 51 10.81 3.90 8.66
C ASN A 51 11.68 4.11 9.92
N LEU A 52 12.21 3.03 10.51
CA LEU A 52 13.07 3.08 11.71
C LEU A 52 14.39 3.85 11.49
N LEU A 53 14.93 3.80 10.26
CA LEU A 53 16.15 4.55 9.88
C LEU A 53 15.81 5.89 9.22
N VAL A 54 14.80 5.88 8.34
CA VAL A 54 14.36 7.06 7.58
C VAL A 54 12.92 7.38 7.96
N ARG A 55 12.73 8.36 8.86
CA ARG A 55 11.42 8.64 9.49
C ARG A 55 10.29 8.88 8.49
N HIS A 56 10.60 9.55 7.37
CA HIS A 56 9.64 9.92 6.32
C HIS A 56 9.51 8.87 5.20
N GLN A 57 10.08 7.67 5.37
CA GLN A 57 9.98 6.63 4.36
C GLN A 57 8.54 6.14 4.21
N LEU A 58 7.98 6.30 3.00
CA LEU A 58 6.68 5.76 2.65
C LEU A 58 6.67 4.23 2.72
N LEU A 59 5.65 3.69 3.37
CA LEU A 59 5.45 2.24 3.52
C LEU A 59 4.44 1.75 2.49
N ARG A 60 4.69 0.59 1.89
CA ARG A 60 3.73 -0.01 0.94
C ARG A 60 3.19 -1.31 1.50
N TRP A 61 1.88 -1.49 1.43
CA TRP A 61 1.21 -2.68 1.93
C TRP A 61 -0.05 -2.97 1.11
N CYS A 62 -0.16 -4.17 0.55
CA CYS A 62 -1.35 -4.63 -0.19
C CYS A 62 -1.88 -3.68 -1.28
N GLY A 63 -0.99 -3.00 -2.02
CA GLY A 63 -1.38 -2.04 -3.06
C GLY A 63 -1.72 -0.65 -2.54
N LEU A 64 -1.48 -0.39 -1.26
CA LEU A 64 -1.55 0.93 -0.63
C LEU A 64 -0.14 1.51 -0.42
N VAL A 65 -0.07 2.83 -0.32
CA VAL A 65 1.10 3.58 0.16
C VAL A 65 0.65 4.37 1.39
N ILE A 66 1.44 4.33 2.45
CA ILE A 66 1.13 4.96 3.72
C ILE A 66 2.25 5.95 4.04
N ASP A 67 1.89 7.20 4.29
CA ASP A 67 2.81 8.21 4.80
C ASP A 67 2.86 8.13 6.34
N PRO A 68 4.00 7.76 6.94
CA PRO A 68 4.11 7.63 8.39
C PRO A 68 4.05 8.98 9.14
N THR A 69 4.20 10.11 8.44
CA THR A 69 4.20 11.46 9.05
C THR A 69 2.79 12.01 9.12
N THR A 70 2.04 11.91 8.01
CA THR A 70 0.68 12.44 7.89
C THR A 70 -0.39 11.39 8.19
N LEU A 71 -0.06 10.10 8.15
CA LEU A 71 -1.00 8.98 8.17
C LEU A 71 -1.96 8.93 6.98
N ALA A 72 -1.70 9.71 5.92
CA ALA A 72 -2.45 9.64 4.69
C ALA A 72 -2.20 8.30 3.97
N VAL A 73 -3.27 7.73 3.40
CA VAL A 73 -3.26 6.44 2.71
C VAL A 73 -3.63 6.64 1.24
N TYR A 74 -2.77 6.17 0.36
CA TYR A 74 -2.88 6.33 -1.09
C TYR A 74 -2.94 4.99 -1.79
N SER A 75 -3.49 4.98 -3.01
CA SER A 75 -3.36 3.85 -3.92
C SER A 75 -1.96 3.80 -4.54
N ASN A 76 -1.30 2.65 -4.50
CA ASN A 76 0.01 2.45 -5.13
C ASN A 76 -0.12 2.24 -6.66
N TYR A 77 0.14 3.30 -7.42
CA TYR A 77 0.16 3.26 -8.89
C TYR A 77 1.56 3.13 -9.50
N ALA A 78 2.63 3.10 -8.69
CA ALA A 78 4.01 3.07 -9.18
C ALA A 78 4.29 1.89 -10.13
N LYS A 79 3.60 0.76 -9.92
CA LYS A 79 3.71 -0.42 -10.79
C LYS A 79 3.23 -0.19 -12.23
N TYR A 80 2.38 0.82 -12.46
CA TYR A 80 1.85 1.17 -13.79
C TYR A 80 2.66 2.26 -14.49
N THR A 81 3.57 2.92 -13.77
CA THR A 81 4.43 3.98 -14.31
C THR A 81 5.89 3.56 -14.43
N ALA A 82 6.31 2.49 -13.74
CA ALA A 82 7.70 2.04 -13.67
C ALA A 82 8.28 1.53 -15.01
N LEU A 83 7.45 1.03 -15.94
CA LEU A 83 7.91 0.49 -17.22
C LEU A 83 7.00 0.94 -18.38
N PRO A 84 7.58 1.26 -19.56
CA PRO A 84 6.83 1.40 -20.79
C PRO A 84 5.97 0.16 -21.04
N ARG A 85 4.69 0.35 -21.40
CA ARG A 85 3.68 -0.71 -21.62
C ARG A 85 3.16 -1.46 -20.39
N SER A 86 3.58 -1.15 -19.17
CA SER A 86 3.03 -1.81 -17.97
C SER A 86 1.51 -1.64 -17.83
N LEU A 87 0.97 -0.49 -18.26
CA LEU A 87 -0.47 -0.24 -18.32
C LEU A 87 -1.21 -1.17 -19.31
N LYS A 88 -0.60 -1.50 -20.45
CA LYS A 88 -1.22 -2.32 -21.51
C LYS A 88 -1.59 -3.72 -20.99
N ASN A 89 -0.81 -4.25 -20.05
CA ASN A 89 -1.04 -5.59 -19.49
C ASN A 89 -2.08 -5.61 -18.36
N THR A 90 -2.65 -4.45 -18.00
CA THR A 90 -3.65 -4.35 -16.92
C THR A 90 -5.08 -4.55 -17.41
N LEU A 91 -5.29 -4.42 -18.72
CA LEU A 91 -6.57 -4.52 -19.37
C LEU A 91 -6.49 -5.54 -20.51
N TYR A 92 -7.23 -6.63 -20.36
CA TYR A 92 -7.52 -7.54 -21.47
C TYR A 92 -8.79 -7.04 -22.17
N LEU A 93 -8.80 -7.00 -23.50
CA LEU A 93 -10.00 -6.65 -24.29
C LEU A 93 -10.69 -7.94 -24.74
N ASP A 94 -11.94 -8.12 -24.33
CA ASP A 94 -12.80 -9.20 -24.83
C ASP A 94 -13.45 -8.76 -26.14
N THR A 95 -13.01 -9.32 -27.27
CA THR A 95 -13.54 -9.03 -28.61
C THR A 95 -14.79 -9.83 -28.95
N SER A 96 -15.20 -10.79 -28.10
CA SER A 96 -16.39 -11.62 -28.33
C SER A 96 -17.71 -10.92 -28.00
N ARG A 97 -17.64 -9.78 -27.31
CA ARG A 97 -18.79 -8.99 -26.85
C ARG A 97 -18.75 -7.57 -27.42
N PRO A 98 -19.89 -6.88 -27.52
CA PRO A 98 -19.89 -5.46 -27.87
C PRO A 98 -19.02 -4.67 -26.89
N VAL A 99 -18.00 -4.01 -27.44
CA VAL A 99 -16.95 -3.32 -26.68
C VAL A 99 -17.53 -2.31 -25.70
N SER A 100 -18.60 -1.60 -26.08
CA SER A 100 -19.25 -0.60 -25.23
C SER A 100 -19.75 -1.19 -23.90
N ALA A 101 -20.59 -2.22 -23.95
CA ALA A 101 -21.16 -2.85 -22.75
C ALA A 101 -20.09 -3.53 -21.88
N TRP A 102 -19.12 -4.20 -22.52
CA TRP A 102 -18.00 -4.81 -21.80
C TRP A 102 -17.11 -3.75 -21.12
N PHE A 103 -16.80 -2.66 -21.83
CA PHE A 103 -15.94 -1.58 -21.34
C PHE A 103 -16.55 -0.88 -20.13
N PHE A 104 -17.82 -0.49 -20.19
CA PHE A 104 -18.50 0.16 -19.04
C PHE A 104 -18.52 -0.76 -17.81
N LYS A 105 -18.89 -2.03 -17.99
CA LYS A 105 -18.91 -3.01 -16.89
C LYS A 105 -17.51 -3.22 -16.31
N ARG A 106 -16.49 -3.31 -17.16
CA ARG A 106 -15.10 -3.50 -16.73
C ARG A 106 -14.55 -2.26 -16.03
N LEU A 107 -14.81 -1.07 -16.55
CA LEU A 107 -14.38 0.20 -15.96
C LEU A 107 -15.00 0.36 -14.56
N LEU A 108 -16.31 0.13 -14.42
CA LEU A 108 -16.98 0.16 -13.11
C LEU A 108 -16.36 -0.86 -12.15
N ALA A 109 -16.09 -2.08 -12.60
CA ALA A 109 -15.46 -3.11 -11.77
C ALA A 109 -14.01 -2.75 -11.35
N LEU A 110 -13.29 -1.96 -12.16
CA LEU A 110 -11.95 -1.46 -11.81
C LEU A 110 -12.00 -0.26 -10.86
N VAL A 111 -13.07 0.52 -10.88
CA VAL A 111 -13.24 1.68 -10.00
C VAL A 111 -13.85 1.27 -8.65
N GLN A 112 -14.73 0.27 -8.60
CA GLN A 112 -15.44 -0.10 -7.37
C GLN A 112 -14.51 -0.41 -6.19
N PHE A 113 -13.40 -1.11 -6.43
CA PHE A 113 -12.46 -1.47 -5.35
C PHE A 113 -11.60 -0.29 -4.91
N ARG A 114 -11.55 0.78 -5.72
CA ARG A 114 -10.88 2.04 -5.43
C ARG A 114 -11.79 3.04 -4.70
N CYS A 115 -13.11 2.80 -4.71
CA CYS A 115 -14.10 3.59 -3.98
C CYS A 115 -14.24 3.22 -2.50
N HIS A 116 -13.25 2.51 -1.91
CA HIS A 116 -13.32 2.12 -0.51
C HIS A 116 -13.31 3.35 0.41
N HIS A 117 -14.18 3.37 1.42
CA HIS A 117 -14.37 4.51 2.33
C HIS A 117 -13.06 4.99 3.01
N ILE A 118 -12.06 4.11 3.14
CA ILE A 118 -10.73 4.44 3.68
C ILE A 118 -10.04 5.58 2.92
N PHE A 119 -10.31 5.76 1.63
CA PHE A 119 -9.69 6.81 0.80
C PHE A 119 -10.44 8.15 0.85
N PHE A 120 -11.71 8.15 1.27
CA PHE A 120 -12.59 9.33 1.21
C PHE A 120 -13.07 9.80 2.60
N SER A 121 -12.64 9.13 3.66
CA SER A 121 -13.12 9.46 5.00
C SER A 121 -12.54 10.79 5.47
N PRO A 122 -13.38 11.75 5.91
CA PRO A 122 -12.91 13.05 6.42
C PRO A 122 -12.25 12.96 7.80
N LYS A 123 -12.30 11.78 8.44
CA LYS A 123 -11.72 11.55 9.78
C LYS A 123 -10.20 11.39 9.77
N PHE A 124 -9.59 11.24 8.60
CA PHE A 124 -8.15 11.13 8.41
C PHE A 124 -7.71 12.22 7.43
N PRO A 125 -6.49 12.77 7.56
CA PRO A 125 -6.00 13.80 6.65
C PRO A 125 -6.05 13.26 5.22
N VAL A 126 -6.95 13.87 4.46
CA VAL A 126 -7.30 13.48 3.11
C VAL A 126 -6.14 13.83 2.20
N ALA A 127 -5.60 12.84 1.53
CA ALA A 127 -4.88 13.10 0.30
C ALA A 127 -5.16 11.95 -0.65
N CYS A 128 -6.23 12.05 -1.42
CA CYS A 128 -6.25 11.42 -2.74
C CYS A 128 -5.28 12.22 -3.63
N GLN A 129 -3.97 12.18 -3.35
CA GLN A 129 -2.98 12.63 -4.29
C GLN A 129 -2.56 11.42 -5.11
N VAL A 130 -2.90 11.47 -6.40
CA VAL A 130 -2.18 10.67 -7.39
C VAL A 130 -0.74 11.13 -7.27
N SER A 131 0.16 10.27 -6.80
CA SER A 131 1.59 10.58 -6.75
C SER A 131 2.06 10.80 -8.19
N THR A 132 2.05 12.05 -8.65
CA THR A 132 2.72 12.45 -9.88
C THR A 132 4.21 12.40 -9.61
N PRO A 133 5.01 11.67 -10.41
CA PRO A 133 6.45 11.77 -10.34
C PRO A 133 6.88 13.07 -11.03
N TYR A 134 6.54 14.23 -10.48
CA TYR A 134 7.09 15.51 -10.89
C TYR A 134 6.81 16.59 -9.83
N GLN A 135 7.68 16.69 -8.84
CA GLN A 135 7.94 17.97 -8.20
C GLN A 135 9.38 18.35 -8.59
N SER A 136 9.48 19.19 -9.62
CA SER A 136 10.70 19.90 -9.96
C SER A 136 11.11 20.77 -8.77
N HIS A 137 12.29 20.51 -8.22
CA HIS A 137 12.95 21.44 -7.31
C HIS A 137 13.20 22.77 -8.04
N PRO A 138 12.82 23.93 -7.47
CA PRO A 138 13.36 25.20 -7.94
C PRO A 138 14.78 25.35 -7.40
N THR A 139 15.71 25.59 -8.32
CA THR A 139 17.04 26.17 -8.08
C THR A 139 16.92 27.59 -7.56
#